data_AF-A0A6P1HGY7-F1
#
_entry.id   AF-A0A6P1HGY7-F1
#
_cell.length_a   1.000
_cell.length_b   1.000
_cell.length_c   1.000
_cell.angle_alpha   90.00
_cell.angle_beta   90.00
_cell.angle_gamma   90.00
#
_symmetry.space_group_name_H-M   'P 1'
#
loop_
_entity.id
_entity.type
_entity.pdbx_description
1 polymer ?
#
loop_
_entity_poly.entity_id
_entity_poly.type
_entity_poly.pdbx_seq_one_letter_code
_entity_poly.pdbx_strand_id
1 'polypeptide(L)'
;MENTSYIRKAQETPAEFSVDGLNLMFGYYQTNLPKLLKRVESNTFLAYATFNEVDEIEQRYTKKYIKRWTNGGKLSLRPVNGGHYVHWTDERLLTEIHDFLRET
;
A
#
# COMPACT_ATOMS: atom_id res chain seq x y z
N MET A 1 4.10 -20.50 6.01
CA MET A 1 3.61 -19.49 6.97
C MET A 1 2.84 -20.22 8.05
N GLU A 2 3.21 -20.08 9.32
CA GLU A 2 2.51 -20.73 10.43
C GLU A 2 1.09 -20.18 10.56
N ASN A 3 0.12 -21.10 10.55
CA ASN A 3 -1.30 -20.78 10.57
C ASN A 3 -1.76 -20.65 12.02
N THR A 4 -1.40 -19.54 12.67
CA THR A 4 -1.72 -19.30 14.08
C THR A 4 -3.19 -18.92 14.24
N SER A 5 -3.78 -19.22 15.41
CA SER A 5 -5.16 -18.86 15.75
C SER A 5 -5.43 -17.37 15.60
N TYR A 6 -4.41 -16.53 15.79
CA TYR A 6 -4.43 -15.09 15.58
C TYR A 6 -4.66 -14.72 14.11
N ILE A 7 -3.91 -15.33 13.18
CA ILE A 7 -4.05 -15.10 11.74
C ILE A 7 -5.44 -15.52 11.26
N ARG A 8 -5.94 -16.67 11.75
CA ARG A 8 -7.30 -17.14 11.43
C ARG A 8 -8.37 -16.15 11.92
N LYS A 9 -8.24 -15.66 13.15
CA LYS A 9 -9.18 -14.69 13.73
C LYS A 9 -9.17 -13.35 13.01
N ALA A 10 -8.00 -12.89 12.56
CA ALA A 10 -7.86 -11.67 11.75
C ALA A 10 -8.49 -11.81 10.35
N GLN A 11 -8.55 -13.02 9.79
CA GLN A 11 -9.27 -13.31 8.54
C GLN A 11 -10.78 -13.42 8.74
N GLU A 12 -11.23 -14.02 9.85
CA GLU A 12 -12.64 -14.20 10.20
C GLU A 12 -13.31 -12.89 10.66
N THR A 13 -12.56 -11.98 11.25
CA THR A 13 -13.05 -10.67 11.71
C THR A 13 -12.11 -9.57 11.22
N PRO A 14 -12.28 -9.11 9.98
CA PRO A 14 -11.53 -7.97 9.48
C PRO A 14 -11.76 -6.77 10.41
N ALA A 15 -10.68 -6.12 10.85
CA ALA A 15 -10.81 -4.89 11.62
C ALA A 15 -11.63 -3.87 10.82
N GLU A 16 -12.60 -3.21 11.46
CA GLU A 16 -13.34 -2.13 10.82
C GLU A 16 -12.38 -0.99 10.46
N PHE A 17 -12.44 -0.57 9.21
CA PHE A 17 -11.64 0.54 8.69
C PHE A 17 -12.18 1.85 9.27
N SER A 18 -11.59 2.33 10.36
CA SER A 18 -11.77 3.71 10.82
C SER A 18 -10.71 4.62 10.23
N VAL A 19 -11.01 5.92 10.16
CA VAL A 19 -10.05 6.95 9.76
C VAL A 19 -8.80 6.91 10.64
N ASP A 20 -8.97 6.62 11.93
CA ASP A 20 -7.88 6.49 12.89
C ASP A 20 -7.03 5.22 12.67
N GLY A 21 -7.65 4.14 12.17
CA GLY A 21 -6.98 2.85 11.90
C GLY A 21 -6.16 2.83 10.60
N LEU A 22 -6.44 3.73 9.66
CA LEU A 22 -5.70 3.86 8.39
C LEU A 22 -4.26 4.35 8.57
N ASN A 23 -3.97 5.05 9.67
CA ASN A 23 -2.64 5.62 9.96
C ASN A 23 -1.56 4.55 10.23
N LEU A 24 -1.93 3.28 10.43
CA LEU A 24 -1.01 2.26 10.94
C LEU A 24 -1.27 0.85 10.39
N MET A 25 -1.55 0.72 9.09
CA MET A 25 -1.66 -0.61 8.46
C MET A 25 -0.57 -0.90 7.43
N PHE A 26 0.40 -1.71 7.87
CA PHE A 26 1.36 -2.42 7.03
C PHE A 26 0.74 -3.72 6.50
N GLY A 27 0.03 -3.66 5.37
CA GLY A 27 -0.32 -4.88 4.63
C GLY A 27 -1.76 -4.93 4.15
N TYR A 28 -1.98 -4.46 2.94
CA TYR A 28 -3.27 -4.47 2.26
C TYR A 28 -3.57 -5.78 1.50
N TYR A 29 -2.91 -6.89 1.85
CA TYR A 29 -2.86 -8.13 1.06
C TYR A 29 -4.22 -8.79 0.75
N GLN A 30 -5.31 -8.38 1.40
CA GLN A 30 -6.67 -8.90 1.14
C GLN A 30 -7.72 -7.80 0.95
N THR A 31 -7.29 -6.55 0.77
CA THR A 31 -8.22 -5.44 0.61
C THR A 31 -8.45 -5.10 -0.87
N ASN A 32 -9.65 -4.64 -1.20
CA ASN A 32 -9.93 -4.11 -2.54
C ASN A 32 -9.36 -2.70 -2.66
N LEU A 33 -8.03 -2.60 -2.75
CA LEU A 33 -7.28 -1.34 -2.90
C LEU A 33 -7.90 -0.39 -3.95
N PRO A 34 -8.30 -0.86 -5.14
CA PRO A 34 -8.94 0.01 -6.13
C PRO A 34 -10.23 0.70 -5.65
N LYS A 35 -11.05 0.03 -4.83
CA LYS A 35 -12.25 0.65 -4.26
C LYS A 35 -11.91 1.63 -3.14
N LEU A 36 -10.91 1.31 -2.33
CA LEU A 36 -10.46 2.15 -1.23
C LEU A 36 -9.86 3.45 -1.76
N LEU A 37 -8.89 3.36 -2.68
CA LEU A 37 -8.21 4.51 -3.25
C LEU A 37 -9.15 5.50 -3.97
N LYS A 38 -10.27 5.02 -4.52
CA LYS A 38 -11.31 5.89 -5.11
C LYS A 38 -12.10 6.72 -4.09
N ARG A 39 -12.09 6.33 -2.82
CA ARG A 39 -12.83 6.97 -1.72
C ARG A 39 -11.93 7.75 -0.78
N VAL A 40 -10.62 7.77 -1.06
CA VAL A 40 -9.66 8.55 -0.29
C VAL A 40 -9.84 10.02 -0.64
N GLU A 41 -10.34 10.78 0.33
CA GLU A 41 -10.58 12.23 0.22
C GLU A 41 -9.42 13.06 0.82
N SER A 42 -8.62 12.44 1.68
CA SER A 42 -7.40 13.01 2.26
C SER A 42 -6.21 12.90 1.32
N ASN A 43 -5.19 13.74 1.53
CA ASN A 43 -3.88 13.50 0.93
C ASN A 43 -3.39 12.13 1.38
N THR A 44 -2.92 11.30 0.45
CA THR A 44 -2.42 9.96 0.75
C THR A 44 -1.13 9.68 0.02
N PHE A 45 -0.13 9.21 0.75
CA PHE A 45 1.14 8.73 0.21
C PHE A 45 1.08 7.22 -0.02
N LEU A 46 1.36 6.79 -1.25
CA LEU A 46 1.37 5.37 -1.63
C LEU A 46 2.73 5.00 -2.22
N ALA A 47 3.53 4.32 -1.40
CA ALA A 47 4.73 3.62 -1.85
C ALA A 47 4.39 2.22 -2.37
N TYR A 48 4.94 1.83 -3.53
CA TYR A 48 4.66 0.53 -4.13
C TYR A 48 5.87 -0.07 -4.84
N ALA A 49 5.96 -1.40 -4.84
CA ALA A 49 7.00 -2.13 -5.56
C ALA A 49 6.77 -2.10 -7.06
N THR A 50 7.81 -1.86 -7.85
CA THR A 50 7.72 -1.91 -9.31
C THR A 50 7.80 -3.33 -9.86
N PHE A 51 8.37 -4.28 -9.10
CA PHE A 51 8.70 -5.64 -9.54
C PHE A 51 9.56 -5.70 -10.81
N ASN A 52 10.23 -4.60 -11.16
CA ASN A 52 11.16 -4.55 -12.28
C ASN A 52 12.24 -5.62 -12.09
N GLU A 53 12.37 -6.52 -13.07
CA GLU A 53 13.37 -7.61 -13.07
C GLU A 53 13.24 -8.60 -11.89
N VAL A 54 12.15 -8.51 -11.11
CA VAL A 54 11.85 -9.40 -9.99
C VAL A 54 10.75 -10.38 -10.40
N ASP A 55 9.65 -9.88 -10.94
CA ASP A 55 8.50 -10.69 -11.37
C ASP A 55 7.74 -9.94 -12.48
N GLU A 56 7.75 -10.51 -13.69
CA GLU A 56 7.14 -9.87 -14.87
C GLU A 56 5.61 -9.78 -14.76
N ILE A 57 4.98 -10.76 -14.11
CA ILE A 57 3.53 -10.83 -13.94
C ILE A 57 3.11 -9.73 -12.97
N GLU A 58 3.74 -9.65 -11.80
CA GLU A 58 3.49 -8.61 -10.80
C GLU A 58 3.84 -7.22 -11.32
N GLN A 59 4.92 -7.07 -12.09
CA GLN A 59 5.28 -5.82 -12.74
C GLN A 59 4.16 -5.35 -13.69
N ARG A 60 3.62 -6.27 -14.50
CA ARG A 60 2.53 -5.99 -15.45
C ARG A 60 1.25 -5.60 -14.71
N TYR A 61 0.89 -6.32 -13.65
CA TYR A 61 -0.28 -5.98 -12.84
C TYR A 61 -0.11 -4.64 -12.13
N THR A 62 1.04 -4.39 -11.50
CA THR A 62 1.36 -3.12 -10.86
C THR A 62 1.20 -1.95 -11.82
N LYS A 63 1.81 -2.01 -13.01
CA LYS A 63 1.67 -0.96 -14.05
C LYS A 63 0.20 -0.71 -14.42
N LYS A 64 -0.59 -1.77 -14.58
CA LYS A 64 -2.02 -1.68 -14.91
C LYS A 64 -2.83 -1.00 -13.79
N TYR A 65 -2.56 -1.33 -12.53
CA TYR A 65 -3.30 -0.79 -11.39
C TYR A 65 -2.90 0.65 -11.08
N ILE A 66 -1.61 0.98 -11.08
CA ILE A 66 -1.12 2.35 -10.88
C ILE A 66 -1.73 3.31 -11.91
N LYS A 67 -1.72 2.95 -13.20
CA LYS A 67 -2.34 3.77 -14.27
C LYS A 67 -3.85 3.99 -14.06
N ARG A 68 -4.53 3.05 -13.41
CA ARG A 68 -5.96 3.20 -13.09
C ARG A 68 -6.19 4.10 -11.87
N TRP A 69 -5.22 4.20 -10.96
CA TRP A 69 -5.33 4.96 -9.71
C TRP A 69 -4.86 6.40 -9.86
N THR A 70 -3.93 6.69 -10.77
CA THR A 70 -3.53 8.08 -11.09
C THR A 70 -4.69 8.97 -11.58
N ASN A 71 -5.82 8.37 -11.96
CA ASN A 71 -6.98 9.08 -12.50
C ASN A 71 -8.04 9.42 -11.42
N GLY A 72 -7.80 9.16 -10.13
CA GLY A 72 -8.73 9.55 -9.07
C GLY A 72 -8.11 9.53 -7.66
N GLY A 73 -8.36 10.59 -6.89
CA GLY A 73 -7.89 10.77 -5.50
C GLY A 73 -6.68 11.69 -5.36
N LYS A 74 -6.44 12.21 -4.15
CA LYS A 74 -5.25 13.02 -3.81
C LYS A 74 -4.08 12.11 -3.43
N LEU A 75 -3.56 11.37 -4.41
CA LEU A 75 -2.54 10.36 -4.23
C LEU A 75 -1.14 10.85 -4.64
N SER A 76 -0.21 10.85 -3.70
CA SER A 76 1.24 10.98 -3.94
C SER A 76 1.83 9.59 -4.13
N LEU A 77 2.26 9.26 -5.34
CA LEU A 77 2.76 7.92 -5.68
C LEU A 77 4.28 7.86 -5.63
N ARG A 78 4.82 6.84 -4.96
CA ARG A 78 6.26 6.57 -4.88
C ARG A 78 6.60 5.16 -5.37
N PRO A 79 7.12 5.00 -6.61
CA PRO A 79 7.61 3.70 -7.08
C PRO A 79 8.90 3.32 -6.36
N VAL A 80 9.04 2.07 -5.94
CA VAL A 80 10.26 1.52 -5.33
C VAL A 80 10.68 0.28 -6.11
N ASN A 81 11.94 0.23 -6.57
CA ASN A 81 12.46 -0.95 -7.24
C ASN A 81 12.64 -2.09 -6.24
N GLY A 82 12.00 -3.22 -6.51
CA GLY A 82 12.00 -4.38 -5.62
C GLY A 82 10.69 -5.15 -5.68
N GLY A 83 10.51 -6.06 -4.73
CA GLY A 83 9.30 -6.87 -4.55
C GLY A 83 8.53 -6.48 -3.28
N HIS A 84 7.90 -7.46 -2.65
CA HIS A 84 6.93 -7.25 -1.57
C HIS A 84 7.37 -6.40 -0.37
N TYR A 85 8.66 -6.33 -0.04
CA TYR A 85 9.19 -5.62 1.13
C TYR A 85 9.56 -4.15 0.82
N VAL A 86 8.61 -3.39 0.28
CA VAL A 86 8.79 -2.01 -0.23
C VAL A 86 9.50 -1.08 0.76
N HIS A 87 9.12 -1.15 2.03
CA HIS A 87 9.63 -0.29 3.10
C HIS A 87 11.05 -0.64 3.55
N TRP A 88 11.56 -1.80 3.17
CA TRP A 88 12.94 -2.23 3.45
C TRP A 88 13.86 -2.08 2.24
N THR A 89 13.32 -1.79 1.05
CA THR A 89 14.11 -1.66 -0.19
C THR A 89 14.73 -0.28 -0.41
N ASP A 90 14.25 0.77 0.25
CA ASP A 90 14.81 2.12 0.14
C ASP A 90 14.73 2.81 1.51
N GLU A 91 15.88 3.03 2.16
CA GLU A 91 15.96 3.68 3.48
C GLU A 91 15.38 5.10 3.47
N ARG A 92 15.39 5.77 2.30
CA ARG A 92 14.82 7.11 2.13
C ARG A 92 13.31 7.10 2.24
N LEU A 93 12.66 5.95 2.05
CA LEU A 93 11.20 5.87 2.08
C LEU A 93 10.65 6.23 3.45
N LEU A 94 11.36 5.90 4.53
CA LEU A 94 10.95 6.27 5.88
C LEU A 94 11.01 7.78 6.09
N THR A 95 12.02 8.45 5.54
CA THR A 95 12.13 9.92 5.56
C THR A 95 11.01 10.56 4.73
N GLU A 96 10.76 10.06 3.52
CA GLU A 96 9.67 10.57 2.66
C GLU A 96 8.29 10.42 3.33
N ILE A 97 8.04 9.29 4.01
CA ILE A 97 6.82 9.06 4.79
C ILE A 97 6.73 10.05 5.96
N HIS A 98 7.83 10.24 6.69
CA HIS A 98 7.89 11.17 7.81
C HIS A 98 7.57 12.61 7.37
N ASP A 99 8.17 13.06 6.26
CA ASP A 99 7.97 14.41 5.75
C ASP A 99 6.53 14.62 5.28
N PHE A 100 5.96 13.65 4.57
CA PHE A 100 4.55 13.66 4.18
C PHE A 100 3.60 13.83 5.38
N LEU A 101 3.86 13.11 6.49
CA LEU A 101 3.04 13.19 7.71
C LEU A 101 3.16 14.52 8.45
N ARG A 102 4.24 15.29 8.25
CA ARG A 102 4.43 16.60 8.89
C ARG A 102 3.81 17.75 8.11
N GLU A 103 3.58 17.55 6.81
CA GLU A 103 2.98 18.54 5.91
C GLU A 103 1.45 18.44 5.84
N THR A 104 0.85 17.44 6.49
CA THR A 104 -0.61 17.17 6.51
C THR A 104 -1.25 17.63 7.82
#